data_AF-A0A1M5SG04-F1
#
_entry.id   AF-A0A1M5SG04-F1
#
_cell.length_a   1.000
_cell.length_b   1.000
_cell.length_c   1.000
_cell.angle_alpha   90.00
_cell.angle_beta   90.00
_cell.angle_gamma   90.00
#
_symmetry.space_group_name_H-M   'P 1'
#
loop_
_entity.id
_entity.type
_entity.pdbx_description
1 polymer ?
#
loop_
_entity_poly.entity_id
_entity_poly.type
_entity_poly.pdbx_seq_one_letter_code
_entity_poly.pdbx_strand_id
1 'polypeptide(L)'
;MVESTSLKQFGFNFCGPIVYTYIKKVSEFLEENPKQVYCLAREGYLFKAAMEAYLPSLDANYLLVSRTFLFRILLSDDRSWSYSLGHAYDGELLTFFVSRYGFTLEQALSFLNTEEIQETITLPKDAHKIERILERESSTIEGLIKATRQNYLSYLSGIGLTSNTLNEALLLDVGYSGTIQKLLSLLLESDSHGMYFITTDSNNEEVEGHIANLNYVFKDKVKMGGGYTLLDRSMFLESLFTSPEGQFVDLLVGHDHSFIPCYGKRNYTQQHFERLNLVFEGIIEAVKHYKANKVEFSSSEIESLYSLYVNKRHLLPQASWALFEFDDAISGFGNVNSLQFFGM
;
A
#
# COMPACT_ATOMS: atom_id res chain seq x y z
N MET A 1 -23.11 1.92 22.71
CA MET A 1 -23.54 0.52 22.44
C MET A 1 -24.03 0.36 21.00
N VAL A 2 -24.99 1.17 20.54
CA VAL A 2 -25.51 1.12 19.15
C VAL A 2 -24.42 1.35 18.09
N GLU A 3 -23.56 2.34 18.28
CA GLU A 3 -22.47 2.64 17.34
C GLU A 3 -21.48 1.48 17.19
N SER A 4 -21.05 0.89 18.32
CA SER A 4 -20.08 -0.20 18.30
C SER A 4 -20.62 -1.45 17.59
N THR A 5 -21.86 -1.82 17.88
CA THR A 5 -22.54 -2.90 17.16
C THR A 5 -22.68 -2.57 15.67
N SER A 6 -23.03 -1.33 15.33
CA SER A 6 -23.18 -0.90 13.93
C SER A 6 -21.88 -1.00 13.14
N LEU A 7 -20.74 -0.57 13.71
CA LEU A 7 -19.43 -0.66 13.06
C LEU A 7 -18.95 -2.12 12.92
N LYS A 8 -19.18 -2.96 13.94
CA LYS A 8 -18.88 -4.40 13.85
C LYS A 8 -19.71 -5.08 12.76
N GLN A 9 -21.02 -4.84 12.74
CA GLN A 9 -21.90 -5.37 11.70
C GLN A 9 -21.53 -4.85 10.32
N PHE A 10 -21.08 -3.61 10.21
CA PHE A 10 -20.57 -3.06 8.96
C PHE A 10 -19.33 -3.83 8.48
N GLY A 11 -18.34 -4.01 9.36
CA GLY A 11 -17.16 -4.82 9.07
C GLY A 11 -17.51 -6.25 8.68
N PHE A 12 -18.43 -6.88 9.39
CA PHE A 12 -18.87 -8.26 9.13
C PHE A 12 -19.56 -8.42 7.76
N ASN A 13 -20.49 -7.52 7.42
CA ASN A 13 -21.36 -7.69 6.26
C ASN A 13 -20.77 -7.12 4.97
N PHE A 14 -19.98 -6.05 5.05
CA PHE A 14 -19.40 -5.39 3.87
C PHE A 14 -17.97 -5.87 3.60
N CYS A 15 -17.05 -5.58 4.53
CA CYS A 15 -15.63 -5.89 4.34
C CYS A 15 -15.32 -7.38 4.55
N GLY A 16 -16.07 -8.05 5.41
CA GLY A 16 -15.90 -9.45 5.79
C GLY A 16 -15.86 -10.41 4.59
N PRO A 17 -16.89 -10.43 3.72
CA PRO A 17 -16.91 -11.28 2.53
C PRO A 17 -15.74 -11.01 1.58
N ILE A 18 -15.36 -9.73 1.41
CA ILE A 18 -14.27 -9.30 0.54
C ILE A 18 -12.94 -9.86 1.06
N VAL A 19 -12.61 -9.59 2.32
CA VAL A 19 -11.37 -10.03 2.96
C VAL A 19 -11.31 -11.55 3.06
N TYR A 20 -12.42 -12.20 3.43
CA TYR A 20 -12.49 -13.66 3.48
C TYR A 20 -12.17 -14.30 2.12
N THR A 21 -12.77 -13.79 1.04
CA THR A 21 -12.55 -14.33 -0.31
C THR A 21 -11.09 -14.19 -0.71
N TYR A 22 -10.48 -13.03 -0.45
CA TYR A 22 -9.06 -12.79 -0.68
C TYR A 22 -8.17 -13.75 0.11
N ILE A 23 -8.36 -13.85 1.42
CA ILE A 23 -7.55 -14.68 2.32
C ILE A 23 -7.69 -16.16 2.01
N LYS A 24 -8.90 -16.61 1.63
CA LYS A 24 -9.14 -17.97 1.15
C LYS A 24 -8.33 -18.28 -0.11
N LYS A 25 -8.31 -17.37 -1.09
CA LYS A 25 -7.50 -17.53 -2.31
C LYS A 25 -5.99 -17.52 -2.03
N VAL A 26 -5.54 -16.68 -1.11
CA VAL A 26 -4.15 -16.72 -0.63
C VAL A 26 -3.83 -18.08 0.00
N SER A 27 -4.72 -18.61 0.85
CA SER A 27 -4.55 -19.93 1.47
C SER A 27 -4.47 -21.05 0.44
N GLU A 28 -5.38 -21.09 -0.54
CA GLU A 28 -5.38 -22.08 -1.63
C GLU A 28 -4.06 -22.01 -2.43
N PHE A 29 -3.58 -20.80 -2.73
CA PHE A 29 -2.29 -20.61 -3.42
C PHE A 29 -1.10 -21.14 -2.60
N LEU A 30 -1.10 -20.92 -1.28
CA LEU A 30 -0.02 -21.36 -0.38
C LEU A 30 0.01 -22.88 -0.17
N GLU A 31 -1.13 -23.57 -0.30
CA GLU A 31 -1.18 -25.04 -0.26
C GLU A 31 -0.44 -25.65 -1.45
N GLU A 32 -0.55 -25.03 -2.63
CA GLU A 32 0.15 -25.45 -3.85
C GLU A 32 1.59 -24.92 -3.93
N ASN A 33 1.84 -23.73 -3.35
CA ASN A 33 3.09 -23.01 -3.43
C ASN A 33 3.50 -22.50 -2.04
N PRO A 34 4.09 -23.35 -1.17
CA PRO A 34 4.51 -22.93 0.16
C PRO A 34 5.50 -21.76 0.07
N LYS A 35 5.12 -20.63 0.67
CA LYS A 35 5.88 -19.38 0.65
C LYS A 35 5.79 -18.67 2.01
N GLN A 36 6.79 -17.86 2.33
CA GLN A 36 6.73 -16.96 3.49
C GLN A 36 5.85 -15.75 3.15
N VAL A 37 4.92 -15.41 4.04
CA VAL A 37 3.92 -14.36 3.77
C VAL A 37 4.35 -13.03 4.35
N TYR A 38 4.34 -11.99 3.50
CA TYR A 38 4.60 -10.61 3.90
C TYR A 38 3.42 -9.71 3.51
N CYS A 39 2.75 -9.16 4.50
CA CYS A 39 1.63 -8.25 4.34
C CYS A 39 2.16 -6.82 4.22
N LEU A 40 1.95 -6.20 3.05
CA LEU A 40 2.59 -4.93 2.69
C LEU A 40 1.84 -3.71 3.23
N ALA A 41 2.59 -2.65 3.51
CA ALA A 41 2.08 -1.29 3.71
C ALA A 41 0.99 -1.20 4.79
N ARG A 42 0.01 -0.30 4.66
CA ARG A 42 -0.97 -0.03 5.74
C ARG A 42 -2.03 -1.13 5.80
N GLU A 43 -2.44 -1.59 4.64
CA GLU A 43 -3.41 -2.64 4.37
C GLU A 43 -2.97 -3.98 4.96
N GLY A 44 -1.65 -4.21 4.97
CA GLY A 44 -1.03 -5.39 5.52
C GLY A 44 -1.33 -5.62 7.01
N TYR A 45 -1.70 -4.57 7.77
CA TYR A 45 -2.05 -4.69 9.18
C TYR A 45 -3.30 -5.57 9.36
N LEU A 46 -4.34 -5.30 8.57
CA LEU A 46 -5.56 -6.10 8.56
C LEU A 46 -5.30 -7.49 7.97
N PHE A 47 -4.54 -7.58 6.88
CA PHE A 47 -4.27 -8.86 6.23
C PHE A 47 -3.51 -9.82 7.11
N LYS A 48 -2.52 -9.36 7.89
CA LYS A 48 -1.85 -10.19 8.88
C LYS A 48 -2.87 -10.78 9.87
N ALA A 49 -3.70 -9.93 10.47
CA ALA A 49 -4.71 -10.39 11.44
C ALA A 49 -5.73 -11.36 10.80
N ALA A 50 -6.14 -11.12 9.56
CA ALA A 50 -7.07 -11.97 8.83
C ALA A 50 -6.44 -13.31 8.42
N MET A 51 -5.17 -13.31 7.98
CA MET A 51 -4.40 -14.51 7.71
C MET A 51 -4.23 -15.35 8.97
N GLU A 52 -3.86 -14.76 10.10
CA GLU A 52 -3.71 -15.48 11.38
C GLU A 52 -5.06 -16.00 11.90
N ALA A 53 -6.16 -15.29 11.64
CA ALA A 53 -7.51 -15.76 11.96
C ALA A 53 -7.95 -16.93 11.07
N TYR A 54 -7.55 -16.92 9.80
CA TYR A 54 -7.88 -17.98 8.85
C TYR A 54 -6.93 -19.17 8.98
N LEU A 55 -5.61 -18.99 9.05
CA LEU A 55 -4.57 -20.00 9.24
C LEU A 55 -3.77 -19.72 10.53
N PRO A 56 -4.23 -20.17 11.71
CA PRO A 56 -3.55 -19.87 12.99
C PRO A 56 -2.12 -20.40 13.11
N SER A 57 -1.71 -21.35 12.27
CA SER A 57 -0.35 -21.90 12.24
C SER A 57 0.58 -21.16 11.30
N LEU A 58 0.07 -20.22 10.49
CA LEU A 58 0.87 -19.43 9.56
C LEU A 58 1.45 -18.22 10.30
N ASP A 59 2.76 -18.04 10.21
CA ASP A 59 3.43 -16.83 10.68
C ASP A 59 3.51 -15.82 9.54
N ALA A 60 2.51 -14.93 9.47
CA ALA A 60 2.46 -13.86 8.49
C ALA A 60 3.20 -12.62 9.01
N ASN A 61 4.14 -12.10 8.22
CA ASN A 61 4.94 -10.94 8.60
C ASN A 61 4.26 -9.64 8.15
N TYR A 62 4.24 -8.63 9.02
CA TYR A 62 3.86 -7.26 8.63
C TYR A 62 5.10 -6.52 8.15
N LEU A 63 5.14 -6.15 6.87
CA LEU A 63 6.30 -5.49 6.28
C LEU A 63 6.17 -3.96 6.37
N LEU A 64 7.13 -3.33 7.04
CA LEU A 64 7.26 -1.87 7.03
C LEU A 64 7.72 -1.42 5.65
N VAL A 65 6.80 -0.87 4.87
CA VAL A 65 7.09 -0.42 3.51
C VAL A 65 6.08 0.64 3.07
N SER A 66 6.51 1.56 2.21
CA SER A 66 5.62 2.46 1.47
C SER A 66 6.24 2.79 0.12
N ARG A 67 5.41 3.21 -0.85
CA ARG A 67 5.89 3.66 -2.16
C ARG A 67 6.87 4.83 -2.03
N THR A 68 6.47 5.87 -1.30
CA THR A 68 7.30 7.06 -1.03
C THR A 68 8.67 6.69 -0.46
N PHE A 69 8.71 5.78 0.52
CA PHE A 69 9.94 5.32 1.13
C PHE A 69 10.84 4.57 0.13
N LEU A 70 10.29 3.61 -0.61
CA LEU A 70 11.06 2.84 -1.59
C LEU A 70 11.57 3.71 -2.74
N PHE A 71 10.73 4.63 -3.25
CA PHE A 71 11.15 5.61 -4.24
C PHE A 71 12.39 6.37 -3.75
N ARG A 72 12.38 6.87 -2.51
CA ARG A 72 13.50 7.61 -1.94
C ARG A 72 14.80 6.81 -1.86
N ILE A 73 14.75 5.63 -1.25
CA ILE A 73 15.98 4.86 -0.98
C ILE A 73 16.60 4.25 -2.25
N LEU A 74 15.81 4.18 -3.32
CA LEU A 74 16.24 3.75 -4.66
C LEU A 74 16.57 4.91 -5.60
N LEU A 75 16.48 6.18 -5.17
CA LEU A 75 16.74 7.33 -6.06
C LEU A 75 18.13 7.33 -6.72
N SER A 76 19.11 6.68 -6.11
CA SER A 76 20.45 6.50 -6.66
C SER A 76 20.54 5.46 -7.78
N ASP A 77 19.45 4.72 -8.03
CA ASP A 77 19.31 3.72 -9.07
C ASP A 77 18.35 4.25 -10.13
N ASP A 78 18.88 4.61 -11.31
CA ASP A 78 18.15 5.24 -12.41
C ASP A 78 17.03 4.35 -12.97
N ARG A 79 17.23 3.03 -12.90
CA ARG A 79 16.22 2.00 -13.20
C ARG A 79 14.93 2.18 -12.42
N SER A 80 14.98 2.81 -11.24
CA SER A 80 13.82 3.01 -10.38
C SER A 80 12.95 4.21 -10.75
N TRP A 81 13.48 5.17 -11.53
CA TRP A 81 12.84 6.47 -11.73
C TRP A 81 11.52 6.38 -12.48
N SER A 82 11.40 5.44 -13.43
CA SER A 82 10.17 5.24 -14.19
C SER A 82 8.95 4.94 -13.30
N TYR A 83 9.16 4.25 -12.17
CA TYR A 83 8.10 3.92 -11.22
C TYR A 83 7.59 5.14 -10.46
N SER A 84 8.45 6.08 -10.10
CA SER A 84 8.06 7.30 -9.38
C SER A 84 7.60 8.41 -10.33
N LEU A 85 8.18 8.53 -11.53
CA LEU A 85 7.90 9.62 -12.47
C LEU A 85 6.72 9.35 -13.41
N GLY A 86 6.29 8.10 -13.57
CA GLY A 86 5.14 7.73 -14.41
C GLY A 86 3.76 8.11 -13.85
N HIS A 87 3.68 8.47 -12.55
CA HIS A 87 2.43 8.83 -11.90
C HIS A 87 2.18 10.34 -11.94
N ALA A 88 0.93 10.72 -12.21
CA ALA A 88 0.50 12.12 -12.29
C ALA A 88 0.89 12.94 -11.04
N TYR A 89 1.25 14.19 -11.27
CA TYR A 89 1.53 15.20 -10.25
C TYR A 89 1.42 16.57 -10.91
N ASP A 90 0.88 17.55 -10.19
CA ASP A 90 0.85 18.95 -10.62
C ASP A 90 1.09 19.83 -9.39
N GLY A 91 2.18 20.60 -9.39
CA GLY A 91 2.54 21.44 -8.25
C GLY A 91 4.00 21.89 -8.25
N GLU A 92 4.43 22.47 -7.13
CA GLU A 92 5.82 22.94 -6.94
C GLU A 92 6.81 21.77 -6.86
N LEU A 93 7.99 21.95 -7.45
CA LEU A 93 9.06 20.96 -7.49
C LEU A 93 9.60 20.64 -6.10
N LEU A 94 9.73 21.64 -5.23
CA LEU A 94 10.13 21.43 -3.83
C LEU A 94 9.13 20.50 -3.11
N THR A 95 7.83 20.79 -3.24
CA THR A 95 6.76 19.97 -2.66
C THR A 95 6.73 18.57 -3.26
N PHE A 96 7.11 18.41 -4.53
CA PHE A 96 7.22 17.10 -5.17
C PHE A 96 8.26 16.24 -4.46
N PHE A 97 9.47 16.75 -4.20
CA PHE A 97 10.51 15.98 -3.50
C PHE A 97 10.11 15.61 -2.07
N VAL A 98 9.39 16.50 -1.38
CA VAL A 98 8.87 16.23 -0.03
C VAL A 98 7.77 15.17 -0.06
N SER A 99 6.79 15.27 -0.97
CA SER A 99 5.62 14.37 -0.99
C SER A 99 5.89 13.03 -1.69
N ARG A 100 6.51 13.04 -2.87
CA ARG A 100 6.76 11.84 -3.69
C ARG A 100 7.91 11.00 -3.14
N TYR A 101 8.96 11.65 -2.65
CA TYR A 101 10.16 10.97 -2.12
C TYR A 101 10.29 11.07 -0.60
N GLY A 102 9.46 11.82 0.14
CA GLY A 102 9.56 11.82 1.59
C GLY A 102 10.86 12.44 2.12
N PHE A 103 11.48 13.35 1.38
CA PHE A 103 12.56 14.18 1.91
C PHE A 103 12.01 15.18 2.93
N THR A 104 12.83 15.54 3.92
CA THR A 104 12.54 16.74 4.71
C THR A 104 12.72 17.98 3.84
N LEU A 105 12.12 19.10 4.25
CA LEU A 105 12.30 20.39 3.58
C LEU A 105 13.79 20.77 3.49
N GLU A 106 14.53 20.58 4.58
CA GLU A 106 15.97 20.86 4.65
C GLU A 106 16.76 19.99 3.68
N GLN A 107 16.44 18.70 3.59
CA GLN A 107 17.09 17.78 2.65
C GLN A 107 16.82 18.20 1.21
N ALA A 108 15.56 18.51 0.85
CA ALA A 108 15.23 18.94 -0.50
C ALA A 108 15.93 20.25 -0.89
N LEU A 109 16.01 21.23 0.03
CA LEU A 109 16.72 22.49 -0.18
C LEU A 109 18.23 22.33 -0.35
N SER A 110 18.82 21.21 0.09
CA SER A 110 20.26 20.97 -0.02
C SER A 110 20.75 20.69 -1.45
N PHE A 111 19.85 20.27 -2.34
CA PHE A 111 20.19 19.89 -3.72
C PHE A 111 19.38 20.65 -4.80
N LEU A 112 18.40 21.45 -4.40
CA LEU A 112 17.65 22.33 -5.31
C LEU A 112 18.23 23.74 -5.30
N ASN A 113 18.32 24.36 -6.47
CA ASN A 113 18.70 25.76 -6.58
C ASN A 113 17.49 26.71 -6.40
N THR A 114 17.74 28.02 -6.27
CA THR A 114 16.69 29.03 -5.99
C THR A 114 15.60 29.09 -7.07
N GLU A 115 15.94 28.84 -8.34
CA GLU A 115 14.96 28.84 -9.43
C GLU A 115 14.10 27.56 -9.38
N GLU A 116 14.73 26.41 -9.15
CA GLU A 116 14.06 25.11 -9.02
C GLU A 116 13.09 25.05 -7.84
N ILE A 117 13.43 25.69 -6.72
CA ILE A 117 12.57 25.73 -5.52
C ILE A 117 11.18 26.30 -5.83
N GLN A 118 11.09 27.28 -6.72
CA GLN A 118 9.85 27.98 -7.08
C GLN A 118 9.22 27.45 -8.37
N GLU A 119 9.86 26.49 -9.04
CA GLU A 119 9.36 25.94 -10.30
C GLU A 119 8.16 25.02 -10.05
N THR A 120 7.16 25.12 -10.94
CA THR A 120 6.05 24.16 -11.00
C THR A 120 6.31 23.12 -12.08
N ILE A 121 5.95 21.87 -11.79
CA ILE A 121 6.10 20.73 -12.69
C ILE A 121 4.79 19.98 -12.86
N THR A 122 4.63 19.37 -14.03
CA THR A 122 3.50 18.47 -14.32
C THR A 122 4.03 17.13 -14.81
N LEU A 123 3.73 16.04 -14.08
CA LEU A 123 4.08 14.68 -14.51
C LEU A 123 2.94 14.02 -15.30
N PRO A 124 3.27 13.19 -16.30
CA PRO A 124 4.62 12.72 -16.68
C PRO A 124 5.39 13.68 -17.62
N LYS A 125 4.80 14.81 -18.02
CA LYS A 125 5.36 15.73 -19.03
C LYS A 125 6.76 16.26 -18.68
N ASP A 126 7.00 16.59 -17.41
CA ASP A 126 8.26 17.17 -16.94
C ASP A 126 9.23 16.13 -16.33
N ALA A 127 9.02 14.82 -16.56
CA ALA A 127 9.87 13.76 -16.00
C ALA A 127 11.37 13.97 -16.27
N HIS A 128 11.74 14.28 -17.52
CA HIS A 128 13.13 14.55 -17.91
C HIS A 128 13.78 15.71 -17.15
N LYS A 129 13.01 16.69 -16.66
CA LYS A 129 13.59 17.75 -15.83
C LYS A 129 14.06 17.19 -14.50
N ILE A 130 13.26 16.33 -13.90
CA ILE A 130 13.53 15.69 -12.62
C ILE A 130 14.70 14.73 -12.76
N GLU A 131 14.73 13.91 -13.83
CA GLU A 131 15.86 13.02 -14.14
C GLU A 131 17.19 13.79 -14.18
N ARG A 132 17.26 14.95 -14.87
CA ARG A 132 18.47 15.78 -14.91
C ARG A 132 18.90 16.29 -13.52
N ILE A 133 17.95 16.58 -12.64
CA ILE A 133 18.26 16.98 -11.25
C ILE A 133 18.83 15.78 -10.49
N LEU A 134 18.20 14.61 -10.62
CA LEU A 134 18.66 13.38 -9.98
C LEU A 134 20.07 12.97 -10.45
N GLU A 135 20.35 13.11 -11.75
CA GLU A 135 21.69 12.90 -12.32
C GLU A 135 22.72 13.90 -11.77
N ARG A 136 22.39 15.20 -11.82
CA ARG A 136 23.28 16.28 -11.34
C ARG A 136 23.61 16.13 -9.86
N GLU A 137 22.62 15.80 -9.06
CA GLU A 137 22.69 15.77 -7.59
C GLU A 137 22.88 14.36 -7.02
N SER A 138 23.21 13.39 -7.86
CA SER A 138 23.31 11.97 -7.50
C SER A 138 24.21 11.74 -6.26
N SER A 139 25.34 12.43 -6.17
CA SER A 139 26.25 12.31 -5.02
C SER A 139 25.65 12.87 -3.72
N THR A 140 24.96 14.02 -3.81
CA THR A 140 24.29 14.65 -2.67
C THR A 140 23.16 13.75 -2.17
N ILE A 141 22.31 13.27 -3.10
CA ILE A 141 21.18 12.39 -2.81
C ILE A 141 21.66 11.06 -2.21
N GLU A 142 22.69 10.42 -2.78
CA GLU A 142 23.29 9.20 -2.23
C GLU A 142 23.72 9.40 -0.76
N GLY A 143 24.38 10.52 -0.46
CA GLY A 143 24.78 10.89 0.89
C GLY A 143 23.61 10.99 1.88
N LEU A 144 22.42 11.39 1.41
CA LEU A 144 21.22 11.50 2.22
C LEU A 144 20.52 10.15 2.47
N ILE A 145 20.54 9.24 1.48
CA ILE A 145 19.69 8.03 1.52
C ILE A 145 20.46 6.75 1.90
N LYS A 146 21.78 6.72 1.76
CA LYS A 146 22.59 5.49 1.92
C LYS A 146 22.41 4.82 3.27
N ALA A 147 22.45 5.61 4.36
CA ALA A 147 22.30 5.07 5.71
C ALA A 147 20.90 4.45 5.91
N THR A 148 19.84 5.15 5.47
CA THR A 148 18.48 4.63 5.51
C THR A 148 18.33 3.35 4.69
N ARG A 149 18.90 3.29 3.48
CA ARG A 149 18.88 2.08 2.63
C ARG A 149 19.53 0.90 3.34
N GLN A 150 20.69 1.12 3.97
CA GLN A 150 21.41 0.06 4.68
C GLN A 150 20.67 -0.41 5.94
N ASN A 151 20.05 0.51 6.69
CA ASN A 151 19.20 0.17 7.81
C ASN A 151 18.02 -0.68 7.36
N TYR A 152 17.40 -0.31 6.23
CA TYR A 152 16.28 -1.04 5.68
C TYR A 152 16.65 -2.46 5.22
N LEU A 153 17.75 -2.61 4.46
CA LEU A 153 18.26 -3.93 4.07
C LEU A 153 18.56 -4.81 5.30
N SER A 154 19.08 -4.22 6.38
CA SER A 154 19.31 -4.93 7.65
C SER A 154 17.99 -5.36 8.30
N TYR A 155 16.96 -4.51 8.28
CA TYR A 155 15.62 -4.85 8.75
C TYR A 155 15.00 -5.98 7.94
N LEU A 156 15.04 -5.89 6.60
CA LEU A 156 14.54 -6.93 5.71
C LEU A 156 15.20 -8.28 6.01
N SER A 157 16.53 -8.29 6.14
CA SER A 157 17.26 -9.49 6.53
C SER A 157 16.85 -10.01 7.91
N GLY A 158 16.57 -9.12 8.87
CA GLY A 158 16.12 -9.49 10.22
C GLY A 158 14.76 -10.19 10.26
N ILE A 159 13.90 -9.92 9.28
CA ILE A 159 12.60 -10.60 9.10
C ILE A 159 12.63 -11.71 8.03
N GLY A 160 13.83 -12.13 7.63
CA GLY A 160 14.01 -13.23 6.66
C GLY A 160 13.81 -12.88 5.19
N LEU A 161 13.58 -11.60 4.85
CA LEU A 161 13.41 -11.14 3.47
C LEU A 161 14.73 -10.63 2.89
N THR A 162 15.31 -11.36 1.94
CA THR A 162 16.63 -11.08 1.36
C THR A 162 16.63 -11.34 -0.14
N SER A 163 17.72 -11.01 -0.83
CA SER A 163 17.91 -11.36 -2.25
C SER A 163 17.74 -12.86 -2.53
N ASN A 164 18.12 -13.72 -1.57
CA ASN A 164 18.02 -15.18 -1.71
C ASN A 164 16.63 -15.73 -1.38
N THR A 165 15.80 -14.99 -0.64
CA THR A 165 14.53 -15.49 -0.11
C THR A 165 13.30 -14.78 -0.69
N LEU A 166 13.46 -13.67 -1.42
CA LEU A 166 12.34 -12.93 -2.03
C LEU A 166 11.51 -13.79 -3.00
N ASN A 167 12.14 -14.67 -3.78
CA ASN A 167 11.42 -15.58 -4.68
C ASN A 167 10.57 -16.63 -3.92
N GLU A 168 10.91 -16.89 -2.65
CA GLU A 168 10.15 -17.76 -1.74
C GLU A 168 9.13 -16.98 -0.89
N ALA A 169 9.02 -15.66 -1.09
CA ALA A 169 8.06 -14.81 -0.42
C ALA A 169 6.79 -14.61 -1.26
N LEU A 170 5.65 -14.48 -0.57
CA LEU A 170 4.38 -14.03 -1.13
C LEU A 170 4.01 -12.68 -0.49
N LEU A 171 3.97 -11.64 -1.32
CA LEU A 171 3.66 -10.28 -0.91
C LEU A 171 2.15 -10.02 -1.07
N LEU A 172 1.48 -9.55 -0.01
CA LEU A 172 0.03 -9.32 0.00
C LEU A 172 -0.28 -7.82 0.03
N ASP A 173 -1.14 -7.36 -0.89
CA ASP A 173 -1.52 -5.95 -1.00
C ASP A 173 -2.92 -5.81 -1.65
N VAL A 174 -3.60 -4.69 -1.39
CA VAL A 174 -4.82 -4.29 -2.10
C VAL A 174 -4.47 -3.70 -3.47
N GLY A 175 -3.28 -3.11 -3.60
CA GLY A 175 -2.82 -2.35 -4.76
C GLY A 175 -2.91 -3.10 -6.09
N TYR A 176 -2.81 -2.36 -7.20
CA TYR A 176 -3.19 -2.86 -8.53
C TYR A 176 -2.04 -2.89 -9.55
N SER A 177 -0.98 -2.12 -9.33
CA SER A 177 0.17 -2.03 -10.25
C SER A 177 1.41 -2.80 -9.78
N GLY A 178 1.38 -3.38 -8.58
CA GLY A 178 2.50 -4.08 -7.96
C GLY A 178 3.75 -3.23 -7.71
N THR A 179 3.61 -1.89 -7.64
CA THR A 179 4.78 -0.98 -7.58
C THR A 179 5.72 -1.29 -6.40
N ILE A 180 5.18 -1.58 -5.20
CA ILE A 180 6.02 -1.94 -4.05
C ILE A 180 6.77 -3.25 -4.31
N GLN A 181 6.11 -4.27 -4.86
CA GLN A 181 6.74 -5.54 -5.22
C GLN A 181 7.87 -5.33 -6.23
N LYS A 182 7.64 -4.57 -7.30
CA LYS A 182 8.65 -4.30 -8.33
C LYS A 182 9.86 -3.57 -7.75
N LEU A 183 9.64 -2.56 -6.90
CA LEU A 183 10.74 -1.86 -6.23
C LEU A 183 11.51 -2.76 -5.25
N LEU A 184 10.83 -3.70 -4.57
CA LEU A 184 11.51 -4.70 -3.74
C LEU A 184 12.34 -5.68 -4.58
N SER A 185 11.82 -6.12 -5.74
CA SER A 185 12.58 -6.93 -6.70
C SER A 185 13.81 -6.20 -7.22
N LEU A 186 13.71 -4.90 -7.49
CA LEU A 186 14.85 -4.08 -7.86
C LEU A 186 15.87 -3.92 -6.72
N LEU A 187 15.39 -3.62 -5.50
CA LEU A 187 16.24 -3.42 -4.32
C LEU A 187 17.01 -4.67 -3.91
N LEU A 188 16.37 -5.84 -4.02
CA LEU A 188 16.93 -7.13 -3.61
C LEU A 188 17.47 -7.95 -4.79
N GLU A 189 17.41 -7.42 -6.02
CA GLU A 189 17.87 -8.06 -7.25
C GLU A 189 17.38 -9.51 -7.38
N SER A 190 16.06 -9.69 -7.22
CA SER A 190 15.46 -11.03 -7.12
C SER A 190 14.01 -11.05 -7.61
N ASP A 191 13.60 -12.21 -8.10
CA ASP A 191 12.22 -12.45 -8.48
C ASP A 191 11.31 -12.41 -7.25
N SER A 192 10.06 -12.05 -7.45
CA SER A 192 9.08 -11.93 -6.37
C SER A 192 7.71 -12.45 -6.78
N HIS A 193 6.86 -12.73 -5.79
CA HIS A 193 5.48 -13.15 -6.01
C HIS A 193 4.56 -12.26 -5.19
N GLY A 194 3.57 -11.68 -5.86
CA GLY A 194 2.51 -10.90 -5.23
C GLY A 194 1.16 -11.58 -5.38
N MET A 195 0.27 -11.36 -4.42
CA MET A 195 -1.16 -11.63 -4.55
C MET A 195 -1.90 -10.32 -4.29
N TYR A 196 -2.74 -9.92 -5.23
CA TYR A 196 -3.46 -8.66 -5.22
C TYR A 196 -4.96 -8.89 -5.28
N PHE A 197 -5.74 -7.90 -4.85
CA PHE A 197 -7.18 -7.90 -5.11
C PHE A 197 -7.43 -7.95 -6.61
N ILE A 198 -6.76 -7.03 -7.31
CA ILE A 198 -6.93 -6.75 -8.73
C ILE A 198 -5.59 -6.35 -9.32
N THR A 199 -5.41 -6.54 -10.62
CA THR A 199 -4.18 -6.13 -11.31
C THR A 199 -4.51 -5.28 -12.53
N THR A 200 -3.75 -4.21 -12.76
CA THR A 200 -3.90 -3.40 -13.98
C THR A 200 -3.37 -4.10 -15.19
N ASP A 201 -2.30 -4.88 -15.02
CA ASP A 201 -1.74 -5.77 -16.04
C ASP A 201 -0.85 -6.80 -15.34
N SER A 202 -1.36 -8.02 -15.16
CA SER A 202 -0.59 -9.13 -14.59
C SER A 202 0.56 -9.58 -15.49
N ASN A 203 0.54 -9.26 -16.79
CA ASN A 203 1.61 -9.63 -17.72
C ASN A 203 2.82 -8.67 -17.66
N ASN A 204 2.68 -7.54 -16.97
CA ASN A 204 3.75 -6.57 -16.83
C ASN A 204 4.64 -6.94 -15.63
N GLU A 205 5.38 -8.04 -15.78
CA GLU A 205 6.14 -8.67 -14.68
C GLU A 205 7.63 -8.32 -14.72
N GLU A 206 8.15 -7.83 -15.85
CA GLU A 206 9.58 -7.56 -16.00
C GLU A 206 10.03 -6.34 -15.18
N VAL A 207 11.10 -6.54 -14.42
CA VAL A 207 11.77 -5.53 -13.58
C VAL A 207 13.26 -5.66 -13.83
N GLU A 208 13.76 -5.03 -14.89
CA GLU A 208 15.20 -4.78 -15.09
C GLU A 208 16.09 -6.04 -14.95
N GLY A 209 15.63 -7.17 -15.51
CA GLY A 209 16.29 -8.46 -15.44
C GLY A 209 15.70 -9.45 -14.42
N HIS A 210 14.67 -9.05 -13.67
CA HIS A 210 13.93 -9.88 -12.71
C HIS A 210 12.44 -9.96 -13.06
N ILE A 211 11.73 -10.90 -12.45
CA ILE A 211 10.30 -11.14 -12.63
C ILE A 211 9.56 -10.87 -11.32
N ALA A 212 8.69 -9.87 -11.32
CA ALA A 212 7.68 -9.65 -10.31
C ALA A 212 6.38 -10.33 -10.76
N ASN A 213 6.12 -11.55 -10.30
CA ASN A 213 4.92 -12.32 -10.65
C ASN A 213 3.69 -11.69 -9.96
N LEU A 214 2.70 -11.22 -10.70
CA LEU A 214 1.50 -10.58 -10.15
C LEU A 214 0.29 -11.52 -10.24
N ASN A 215 -0.07 -12.13 -9.11
CA ASN A 215 -1.31 -12.91 -9.00
C ASN A 215 -2.47 -12.01 -8.55
N TYR A 216 -3.70 -12.39 -8.93
CA TYR A 216 -4.90 -11.62 -8.63
C TYR A 216 -6.05 -12.52 -8.15
N VAL A 217 -6.94 -11.97 -7.32
CA VAL A 217 -8.10 -12.69 -6.79
C VAL A 217 -9.38 -12.38 -7.55
N PHE A 218 -9.69 -11.11 -7.77
CA PHE A 218 -10.99 -10.72 -8.33
C PHE A 218 -10.93 -10.53 -9.84
N LYS A 219 -9.99 -9.70 -10.32
CA LYS A 219 -9.91 -9.36 -11.75
C LYS A 219 -8.54 -8.85 -12.17
N ASP A 220 -8.17 -9.18 -13.40
CA ASP A 220 -6.96 -8.71 -14.07
C ASP A 220 -7.28 -7.78 -15.24
N LYS A 221 -6.27 -7.03 -15.71
CA LYS A 221 -6.32 -6.13 -16.87
C LYS A 221 -7.37 -5.04 -16.73
N VAL A 222 -7.48 -4.49 -15.53
CA VAL A 222 -8.41 -3.39 -15.22
C VAL A 222 -7.70 -2.04 -15.25
N LYS A 223 -8.33 -1.03 -15.85
CA LYS A 223 -7.79 0.32 -15.91
C LYS A 223 -8.56 1.25 -14.98
N MET A 224 -7.86 2.10 -14.24
CA MET A 224 -8.47 3.15 -13.43
C MET A 224 -9.28 4.10 -14.33
N GLY A 225 -10.53 4.38 -13.95
CA GLY A 225 -11.51 5.09 -14.76
C GLY A 225 -12.12 4.25 -15.88
N GLY A 226 -11.85 2.94 -15.91
CA GLY A 226 -12.33 1.99 -16.93
C GLY A 226 -13.74 1.44 -16.66
N GLY A 227 -14.41 1.89 -15.60
CA GLY A 227 -15.76 1.46 -15.22
C GLY A 227 -15.79 0.24 -14.30
N TYR A 228 -14.65 -0.22 -13.79
CA TYR A 228 -14.58 -1.35 -12.86
C TYR A 228 -14.61 -0.85 -11.42
N THR A 229 -15.76 -0.98 -10.78
CA THR A 229 -16.08 -0.29 -9.52
C THR A 229 -15.09 -0.58 -8.38
N LEU A 230 -14.59 -1.82 -8.24
CA LEU A 230 -13.62 -2.18 -7.19
C LEU A 230 -12.32 -1.37 -7.30
N LEU A 231 -11.87 -1.09 -8.54
CA LEU A 231 -10.71 -0.25 -8.80
C LEU A 231 -11.05 1.24 -8.74
N ASP A 232 -12.10 1.65 -9.46
CA ASP A 232 -12.46 3.07 -9.61
C ASP A 232 -12.87 3.74 -8.28
N ARG A 233 -13.23 2.93 -7.27
CA ARG A 233 -13.60 3.37 -5.93
C ARG A 233 -12.70 2.76 -4.84
N SER A 234 -11.50 2.29 -5.19
CA SER A 234 -10.57 1.61 -4.26
C SER A 234 -10.29 2.39 -2.97
N MET A 235 -10.36 3.72 -3.03
CA MET A 235 -10.23 4.64 -1.88
C MET A 235 -11.12 4.26 -0.68
N PHE A 236 -12.30 3.67 -0.91
CA PHE A 236 -13.14 3.17 0.19
C PHE A 236 -12.47 2.02 0.96
N LEU A 237 -11.81 1.10 0.26
CA LEU A 237 -11.07 0.00 0.88
C LEU A 237 -9.77 0.52 1.50
N GLU A 238 -9.02 1.38 0.80
CA GLU A 238 -7.77 1.96 1.30
C GLU A 238 -7.99 2.74 2.62
N SER A 239 -9.11 3.47 2.73
CA SER A 239 -9.48 4.16 3.96
C SER A 239 -9.79 3.19 5.11
N LEU A 240 -10.53 2.11 4.80
CA LEU A 240 -10.96 1.15 5.82
C LEU A 240 -9.89 0.13 6.19
N PHE A 241 -8.91 -0.16 5.34
CA PHE A 241 -7.92 -1.21 5.60
C PHE A 241 -6.60 -0.64 6.15
N THR A 242 -6.54 0.65 6.44
CA THR A 242 -5.33 1.31 6.96
C THR A 242 -4.89 0.79 8.34
N SER A 243 -3.61 0.98 8.65
CA SER A 243 -3.00 0.66 9.95
C SER A 243 -3.24 1.80 10.97
N PRO A 244 -2.95 1.59 12.28
CA PRO A 244 -3.11 2.65 13.28
C PRO A 244 -2.13 3.81 13.11
N GLU A 245 -1.00 3.56 12.47
CA GLU A 245 0.07 4.52 12.25
C GLU A 245 -0.13 5.30 10.95
N GLY A 246 0.55 6.45 10.83
CA GLY A 246 0.65 7.19 9.57
C GLY A 246 1.40 6.39 8.50
N GLN A 247 1.55 6.96 7.30
CA GLN A 247 2.36 6.33 6.26
C GLN A 247 3.79 6.10 6.77
N PHE A 248 4.39 4.94 6.49
CA PHE A 248 5.79 4.67 6.80
C PHE A 248 6.72 5.57 5.97
N VAL A 249 7.59 6.32 6.65
CA VAL A 249 8.47 7.35 6.05
C VAL A 249 9.95 7.02 6.21
N ASP A 250 10.37 6.44 7.34
CA ASP A 250 11.79 6.16 7.60
C ASP A 250 12.02 5.04 8.61
N LEU A 251 13.26 4.56 8.68
CA LEU A 251 13.70 3.57 9.66
C LEU A 251 15.03 4.00 10.30
N LEU A 252 14.94 4.44 11.56
CA LEU A 252 16.11 4.79 12.36
C LEU A 252 16.60 3.56 13.14
N VAL A 253 17.85 3.61 13.59
CA VAL A 253 18.45 2.59 14.46
C VAL A 253 18.73 3.22 15.82
N GLY A 254 18.14 2.65 16.86
CA GLY A 254 18.35 3.05 18.25
C GLY A 254 19.75 2.67 18.77
N HIS A 255 20.11 3.18 19.94
CA HIS A 255 21.39 2.87 20.59
C HIS A 255 21.55 1.37 20.93
N ASP A 256 20.44 0.65 21.06
CA ASP A 256 20.37 -0.80 21.32
C ASP A 256 20.29 -1.63 20.05
N HIS A 257 20.53 -1.03 18.87
CA HIS A 257 20.35 -1.64 17.55
C HIS A 257 18.90 -2.03 17.22
N SER A 258 17.91 -1.57 17.97
CA SER A 258 16.50 -1.73 17.60
C SER A 258 16.14 -0.81 16.44
N PHE A 259 15.23 -1.27 15.58
CA PHE A 259 14.66 -0.44 14.51
C PHE A 259 13.53 0.42 15.05
N ILE A 260 13.61 1.72 14.81
CA ILE A 260 12.62 2.72 15.22
C ILE A 260 11.93 3.21 13.94
N PRO A 261 10.71 2.74 13.64
CA PRO A 261 9.97 3.19 12.47
C PRO A 261 9.49 4.62 12.66
N CYS A 262 9.64 5.44 11.60
CA CYS A 262 9.13 6.79 11.54
C CYS A 262 7.92 6.84 10.62
N TYR A 263 6.86 7.48 11.10
CA TYR A 263 5.59 7.59 10.40
C TYR A 263 5.25 9.05 10.10
N GLY A 264 4.53 9.26 9.00
CA GLY A 264 3.91 10.52 8.65
C GLY A 264 2.75 10.88 9.57
N LYS A 265 2.06 11.98 9.24
CA LYS A 265 0.92 12.44 10.02
C LYS A 265 -0.22 11.42 10.00
N ARG A 266 -0.87 11.23 11.15
CA ARG A 266 -2.11 10.45 11.27
C ARG A 266 -3.29 11.30 10.79
N ASN A 267 -4.05 10.77 9.85
CA ASN A 267 -5.34 11.32 9.40
C ASN A 267 -6.45 11.05 10.43
N TYR A 268 -7.67 11.49 10.16
CA TYR A 268 -8.81 11.28 11.07
C TYR A 268 -9.02 9.80 11.41
N THR A 269 -9.03 8.93 10.41
CA THR A 269 -9.26 7.48 10.58
C THR A 269 -8.23 6.85 11.51
N GLN A 270 -6.96 7.21 11.37
CA GLN A 270 -5.88 6.75 12.25
C GLN A 270 -5.99 7.37 13.65
N GLN A 271 -6.30 8.66 13.78
CA GLN A 271 -6.51 9.29 15.10
C GLN A 271 -7.66 8.64 15.89
N HIS A 272 -8.68 8.15 15.18
CA HIS A 272 -9.84 7.46 15.73
C HIS A 272 -9.82 5.95 15.45
N PHE A 273 -8.63 5.34 15.51
CA PHE A 273 -8.44 3.94 15.17
C PHE A 273 -9.28 2.99 16.04
N GLU A 274 -9.68 3.38 17.25
CA GLU A 274 -10.60 2.61 18.09
C GLU A 274 -11.93 2.32 17.38
N ARG A 275 -12.40 3.24 16.52
CA ARG A 275 -13.62 3.07 15.73
C ARG A 275 -13.37 2.14 14.54
N LEU A 276 -12.22 2.29 13.87
CA LEU A 276 -11.84 1.38 12.79
C LEU A 276 -11.60 -0.04 13.29
N ASN A 277 -11.04 -0.19 14.49
CA ASN A 277 -10.81 -1.49 15.12
C ASN A 277 -12.11 -2.27 15.33
N LEU A 278 -13.24 -1.59 15.57
CA LEU A 278 -14.55 -2.24 15.63
C LEU A 278 -14.98 -2.81 14.27
N VAL A 279 -14.64 -2.13 13.17
CA VAL A 279 -14.84 -2.67 11.82
C VAL A 279 -13.94 -3.89 11.62
N PHE A 280 -12.67 -3.83 12.04
CA PHE A 280 -11.74 -4.96 11.97
C PHE A 280 -12.21 -6.16 12.78
N GLU A 281 -12.70 -5.96 14.00
CA GLU A 281 -13.30 -7.03 14.81
C GLU A 281 -14.43 -7.73 14.05
N GLY A 282 -15.31 -6.96 13.38
CA GLY A 282 -16.35 -7.51 12.51
C GLY A 282 -15.82 -8.29 11.32
N ILE A 283 -14.77 -7.80 10.65
CA ILE A 283 -14.10 -8.49 9.54
C ILE A 283 -13.52 -9.83 10.02
N ILE A 284 -12.78 -9.82 11.12
CA ILE A 284 -12.13 -11.02 11.66
C ILE A 284 -13.17 -12.03 12.13
N GLU A 285 -14.28 -11.58 12.72
CA GLU A 285 -15.41 -12.44 13.06
C GLU A 285 -16.01 -13.09 11.81
N ALA A 286 -16.22 -12.31 10.73
CA ALA A 286 -16.71 -12.83 9.46
C ALA A 286 -15.75 -13.85 8.83
N VAL A 287 -14.45 -13.60 8.82
CA VAL A 287 -13.43 -14.54 8.31
C VAL A 287 -13.52 -15.88 9.02
N LYS A 288 -13.58 -15.87 10.37
CA LYS A 288 -13.73 -17.09 11.18
C LYS A 288 -15.05 -17.79 10.91
N HIS A 289 -16.15 -17.03 10.85
CA HIS A 289 -17.49 -17.55 10.61
C HIS A 289 -17.60 -18.23 9.24
N TYR A 290 -17.20 -17.55 8.17
CA TYR A 290 -17.25 -18.09 6.81
C TYR A 290 -16.33 -19.29 6.63
N LYS A 291 -15.14 -19.28 7.26
CA LYS A 291 -14.25 -20.45 7.26
C LYS A 291 -14.92 -21.65 7.94
N ALA A 292 -15.44 -21.47 9.16
CA ALA A 292 -16.04 -22.56 9.93
C ALA A 292 -17.26 -23.17 9.22
N ASN A 293 -18.02 -22.36 8.51
CA ASN A 293 -19.23 -22.77 7.79
C ASN A 293 -18.98 -23.12 6.32
N LYS A 294 -17.71 -23.09 5.85
CA LYS A 294 -17.33 -23.36 4.45
C LYS A 294 -18.15 -22.55 3.44
N VAL A 295 -18.34 -21.26 3.75
CA VAL A 295 -19.06 -20.33 2.86
C VAL A 295 -18.18 -20.02 1.65
N GLU A 296 -18.80 -19.96 0.48
CA GLU A 296 -18.12 -19.60 -0.77
C GLU A 296 -18.80 -18.36 -1.35
N PHE A 297 -18.01 -17.41 -1.83
CA PHE A 297 -18.48 -16.26 -2.58
C PHE A 297 -17.83 -16.29 -3.96
N SER A 298 -18.63 -16.11 -5.00
CA SER A 298 -18.14 -15.82 -6.34
C SER A 298 -17.60 -14.39 -6.42
N SER A 299 -16.64 -14.13 -7.32
CA SER A 299 -16.15 -12.76 -7.57
C SER A 299 -17.30 -11.81 -7.94
N SER A 300 -18.31 -12.28 -8.68
CA SER A 300 -19.49 -11.48 -9.04
C SER A 300 -20.35 -11.07 -7.85
N GLU A 301 -20.48 -11.93 -6.82
CA GLU A 301 -21.20 -11.58 -5.59
C GLU A 301 -20.45 -10.53 -4.81
N ILE A 302 -19.12 -10.67 -4.70
CA ILE A 302 -18.25 -9.70 -4.05
C ILE A 302 -18.29 -8.34 -4.76
N GLU A 303 -18.20 -8.32 -6.09
CA GLU A 303 -18.31 -7.10 -6.89
C GLU A 303 -19.69 -6.44 -6.74
N SER A 304 -20.76 -7.23 -6.73
CA SER A 304 -22.12 -6.73 -6.55
C SER A 304 -22.34 -6.14 -5.16
N LEU A 305 -21.87 -6.85 -4.12
CA LEU A 305 -21.88 -6.37 -2.73
C LEU A 305 -21.11 -5.05 -2.63
N TYR A 306 -19.90 -5.01 -3.20
CA TYR A 306 -19.07 -3.82 -3.17
C TYR A 306 -19.78 -2.62 -3.80
N SER A 307 -20.27 -2.80 -5.02
CA SER A 307 -21.00 -1.78 -5.78
C SER A 307 -22.24 -1.25 -5.05
N LEU A 308 -22.97 -2.09 -4.31
CA LEU A 308 -24.10 -1.64 -3.51
C LEU A 308 -23.68 -0.61 -2.46
N TYR A 309 -22.66 -0.92 -1.65
CA TYR A 309 -22.23 -0.07 -0.55
C TYR A 309 -21.57 1.22 -1.03
N VAL A 310 -20.69 1.15 -2.04
CA VAL A 310 -19.91 2.31 -2.48
C VAL A 310 -20.65 3.26 -3.41
N ASN A 311 -21.86 2.92 -3.86
CA ASN A 311 -22.68 3.81 -4.71
C ASN A 311 -23.87 4.42 -3.95
N LYS A 312 -24.18 3.96 -2.73
CA LYS A 312 -25.38 4.37 -1.99
C LYS A 312 -25.05 4.72 -0.55
N ARG A 313 -25.00 6.01 -0.23
CA ARG A 313 -24.64 6.49 1.12
C ARG A 313 -25.51 5.94 2.23
N HIS A 314 -26.81 5.74 1.98
CA HIS A 314 -27.74 5.22 2.98
C HIS A 314 -27.49 3.74 3.35
N LEU A 315 -26.69 3.01 2.57
CA LEU A 315 -26.25 1.66 2.94
C LEU A 315 -25.02 1.67 3.84
N LEU A 316 -24.32 2.81 3.93
CA LEU A 316 -23.19 3.00 4.84
C LEU A 316 -23.72 3.53 6.17
N PRO A 317 -23.46 2.85 7.29
CA PRO A 317 -23.89 3.33 8.59
C PRO A 317 -23.24 4.68 8.89
N GLN A 318 -24.01 5.62 9.43
CA GLN A 318 -23.54 6.98 9.69
C GLN A 318 -22.26 7.03 10.54
N ALA A 319 -22.12 6.08 11.47
CA ALA A 319 -20.93 5.93 12.29
C ALA A 319 -19.65 5.72 11.47
N SER A 320 -19.73 5.08 10.30
CA SER A 320 -18.58 4.78 9.44
C SER A 320 -18.11 5.97 8.59
N TRP A 321 -18.93 7.01 8.41
CA TRP A 321 -18.68 8.03 7.38
C TRP A 321 -17.37 8.78 7.56
N ALA A 322 -16.97 9.03 8.80
CA ALA A 322 -15.72 9.71 9.10
C ALA A 322 -14.48 8.81 8.91
N LEU A 323 -14.67 7.48 8.81
CA LEU A 323 -13.58 6.52 8.59
C LEU A 323 -13.15 6.42 7.12
N PHE A 324 -13.80 7.15 6.21
CA PHE A 324 -13.46 7.19 4.79
C PHE A 324 -12.43 8.27 4.43
N GLU A 325 -11.70 8.79 5.41
CA GLU A 325 -10.55 9.68 5.18
C GLU A 325 -9.28 8.85 4.97
N PHE A 326 -8.56 9.15 3.90
CA PHE A 326 -7.25 8.58 3.60
C PHE A 326 -6.29 9.66 3.10
N ASP A 327 -5.01 9.32 3.07
CA ASP A 327 -3.92 10.21 2.63
C ASP A 327 -3.53 9.91 1.17
N ASP A 328 -3.68 10.91 0.30
CA ASP A 328 -3.30 10.94 -1.11
C ASP A 328 -2.19 11.98 -1.38
N ALA A 329 -1.23 12.09 -0.45
CA ALA A 329 -0.05 12.95 -0.65
C ALA A 329 0.74 12.63 -1.93
N ILE A 330 0.72 11.38 -2.40
CA ILE A 330 1.42 10.98 -3.64
C ILE A 330 0.91 11.75 -4.85
N SER A 331 -0.40 12.01 -4.93
CA SER A 331 -1.03 12.74 -6.03
C SER A 331 -1.09 14.26 -5.78
N GLY A 332 -0.64 14.73 -4.61
CA GLY A 332 -0.63 16.14 -4.22
C GLY A 332 -1.91 16.65 -3.53
N PHE A 333 -2.91 15.79 -3.28
CA PHE A 333 -4.21 16.19 -2.72
C PHE A 333 -4.28 16.17 -1.19
N GLY A 334 -3.30 15.56 -0.50
CA GLY A 334 -3.29 15.44 0.97
C GLY A 334 -4.41 14.53 1.48
N ASN A 335 -5.09 14.91 2.57
CA ASN A 335 -6.19 14.10 3.11
C ASN A 335 -7.47 14.28 2.27
N VAL A 336 -8.01 13.16 1.79
CA VAL A 336 -9.24 13.11 0.98
C VAL A 336 -10.27 12.23 1.68
N ASN A 337 -11.52 12.68 1.75
CA ASN A 337 -12.63 11.85 2.20
C ASN A 337 -13.35 11.22 0.99
N SER A 338 -13.40 9.90 0.94
CA SER A 338 -13.93 9.14 -0.20
C SER A 338 -15.41 9.47 -0.47
N LEU A 339 -16.23 9.68 0.55
CA LEU A 339 -17.65 10.04 0.36
C LEU A 339 -17.78 11.39 -0.33
N GLN A 340 -17.03 12.39 0.12
CA GLN A 340 -17.05 13.72 -0.47
C GLN A 340 -16.51 13.71 -1.90
N PHE A 341 -15.41 12.98 -2.14
CA PHE A 341 -14.80 12.85 -3.45
C PHE A 341 -15.76 12.28 -4.50
N PHE A 342 -16.56 11.28 -4.12
CA PHE A 342 -17.55 10.67 -5.02
C PHE A 342 -18.95 11.30 -4.94
N GLY A 343 -19.11 12.43 -4.26
CA GLY A 343 -20.38 13.17 -4.17
C GLY A 343 -21.51 12.44 -3.44
N MET A 344 -21.17 11.64 -2.42
CA MET A 344 -22.11 10.83 -1.63
C MET A 344 -22.63 11.54 -0.40
#